data_AF-A0A973PD43-F1
#
_entry.id   AF-A0A973PD43-F1
#
_cell.length_a   1.000
_cell.length_b   1.000
_cell.length_c   1.000
_cell.angle_alpha   90.00
_cell.angle_beta   90.00
_cell.angle_gamma   90.00
#
_symmetry.space_group_name_H-M   'P 1'
#
loop_
_entity.id
_entity.type
_entity.pdbx_description
1 polymer ?
#
loop_
_entity_poly.entity_id
_entity_poly.type
_entity_poly.pdbx_seq_one_letter_code
_entity_poly.pdbx_strand_id
1 'polypeptide(L)'
;MNYTHWAESKDAKSLFTMMDEATKEPDQGAKKAKVAKYIDFIAEQAVLYPVVHNELMTAWDPKKLSGIRAQPYPGINLLQAKRT
;
A
#
# COMPACT_ATOMS: atom_id res chain seq x y z
N MET A 1 3.24 15.51 3.35
CA MET A 1 1.82 15.64 3.73
C MET A 1 1.43 17.11 3.98
N ASN A 2 2.00 18.07 3.26
CA ASN A 2 1.77 19.49 3.57
C ASN A 2 0.32 19.94 3.32
N TYR A 3 -0.40 19.24 2.43
CA TYR A 3 -1.78 19.54 2.11
C TYR A 3 -2.79 19.15 3.21
N THR A 4 -2.44 18.26 4.14
CA THR A 4 -3.34 17.88 5.26
C THR A 4 -3.11 18.75 6.50
N HIS A 5 -2.03 19.54 6.55
CA HIS A 5 -1.58 20.28 7.73
C HIS A 5 -1.46 19.45 9.03
N TRP A 6 -1.44 18.12 8.93
CA TRP A 6 -1.52 17.21 10.08
C TRP A 6 -0.15 16.81 10.63
N ALA A 7 0.92 16.99 9.84
CA ALA A 7 2.26 16.47 10.14
C ALA A 7 2.88 16.99 11.45
N GLU A 8 2.49 18.18 11.92
CA GLU A 8 3.02 18.77 13.15
C GLU A 8 2.23 18.39 14.41
N SER A 9 1.11 17.68 14.24
CA SER A 9 0.24 17.27 15.34
C SER A 9 0.90 16.26 16.29
N LYS A 10 0.39 16.18 17.52
CA LYS A 10 0.81 15.16 18.48
C LYS A 10 0.45 13.74 18.00
N ASP A 11 -0.65 13.62 17.28
CA ASP A 11 -1.14 12.35 16.73
C ASP A 11 -0.23 11.85 15.60
N ALA A 12 0.25 12.74 14.73
CA ALA A 12 1.25 12.40 13.73
C ALA A 12 2.55 11.88 14.35
N LYS A 13 3.07 12.56 15.39
CA LYS A 13 4.26 12.11 16.13
C LYS A 13 4.06 10.73 16.78
N SER A 14 2.88 10.50 17.33
CA SER A 14 2.52 9.22 17.94
C SER A 14 2.43 8.11 16.90
N LEU A 15 1.81 8.38 15.74
CA LEU A 15 1.77 7.45 14.60
C LEU A 15 3.18 7.06 14.14
N PHE A 16 4.07 8.03 13.91
CA PHE A 16 5.44 7.73 13.49
C PHE A 16 6.21 6.89 14.52
N THR A 17 6.03 7.17 15.81
CA THR A 17 6.60 6.33 16.88
C THR A 17 6.12 4.88 16.79
N MET A 18 4.81 4.66 16.61
CA MET A 18 4.25 3.31 16.47
C MET A 18 4.76 2.58 15.21
N MET A 19 4.92 3.30 14.09
CA MET A 19 5.46 2.76 12.85
C MET A 19 6.94 2.35 13.00
N ASP A 20 7.74 3.15 13.71
CA ASP A 20 9.14 2.84 14.01
C ASP A 20 9.26 1.58 14.90
N GLU A 21 8.43 1.47 15.94
CA GLU A 21 8.39 0.30 16.82
C GLU A 21 7.99 -0.98 16.07
N ALA A 22 7.04 -0.88 15.14
CA ALA A 22 6.62 -1.99 14.29
C ALA A 22 7.73 -2.41 13.31
N THR A 23 8.48 -1.44 12.78
CA THR A 23 9.56 -1.71 11.82
C THR A 23 10.73 -2.44 12.47
N LYS A 24 11.06 -2.07 13.71
CA LYS A 24 12.17 -2.65 14.49
C LYS A 24 11.85 -4.01 15.14
N GLU A 25 10.58 -4.44 15.13
CA GLU A 25 10.17 -5.70 15.73
C GLU A 25 10.67 -6.91 14.92
N PRO A 26 11.54 -7.78 15.49
CA PRO A 26 12.03 -8.96 14.81
C PRO A 26 11.02 -10.12 14.75
N ASP A 27 10.13 -10.24 15.74
CA ASP A 27 9.14 -11.31 15.74
C ASP A 27 7.99 -10.98 14.76
N GLN A 28 7.68 -11.92 13.86
CA GLN A 28 6.68 -11.67 12.81
C GLN A 28 5.27 -11.52 13.38
N GLY A 29 4.93 -12.27 14.44
CA GLY A 29 3.61 -12.21 15.08
C GLY A 29 3.40 -10.87 15.79
N ALA A 30 4.37 -10.49 16.62
CA ALA A 30 4.40 -9.20 17.33
C ALA A 30 4.42 -8.03 16.34
N LYS A 31 5.19 -8.14 15.24
CA LYS A 31 5.21 -7.12 14.19
C LYS A 31 3.84 -6.94 13.56
N LYS A 32 3.15 -8.04 13.23
CA LYS A 32 1.79 -7.97 12.67
C LYS A 32 0.82 -7.29 13.64
N ALA A 33 0.91 -7.60 14.93
CA ALA A 33 0.07 -6.95 15.95
C ALA A 33 0.34 -5.44 16.07
N LYS A 34 1.62 -5.03 16.06
CA LYS A 34 2.00 -3.61 16.06
C LYS A 34 1.54 -2.88 14.79
N VAL A 35 1.64 -3.54 13.64
CA VAL A 35 1.15 -3.00 12.36
C VAL A 35 -0.36 -2.78 12.38
N ALA A 36 -1.13 -3.76 12.84
CA ALA A 36 -2.58 -3.63 12.98
C ALA A 36 -2.93 -2.44 13.88
N LYS A 37 -2.26 -2.32 15.03
CA LYS A 37 -2.51 -1.22 15.99
C LYS A 37 -2.37 0.18 15.38
N TYR A 38 -1.30 0.45 14.62
CA TYR A 38 -1.16 1.78 14.02
C TYR A 38 -2.08 1.98 12.81
N ILE A 39 -2.49 0.91 12.12
CA ILE A 39 -3.51 1.00 11.06
C ILE A 39 -4.87 1.35 11.65
N ASP A 40 -5.24 0.76 12.79
CA ASP A 40 -6.45 1.12 13.53
C ASP A 40 -6.42 2.60 13.92
N PHE A 41 -5.29 3.10 14.42
CA PHE A 41 -5.11 4.53 14.69
C PHE A 41 -5.28 5.41 13.44
N ILE A 42 -4.73 5.00 12.29
CA ILE A 42 -4.94 5.72 11.01
C ILE A 42 -6.42 5.73 10.64
N ALA A 43 -7.14 4.62 10.85
CA ALA A 43 -8.56 4.51 10.56
C ALA A 43 -9.42 5.40 11.47
N GLU A 44 -9.08 5.47 12.76
CA GLU A 44 -9.74 6.36 13.73
C GLU A 44 -9.54 7.84 13.37
N GLN A 45 -8.33 8.22 12.98
CA GLN A 45 -8.01 9.61 12.65
C GLN A 45 -8.51 10.03 11.25
N ALA A 46 -8.58 9.09 10.30
CA ALA A 46 -9.11 9.26 8.95
C ALA A 46 -8.60 10.49 8.15
N VAL A 47 -7.41 11.00 8.48
CA VAL A 47 -6.83 12.20 7.86
C VAL A 47 -6.62 12.05 6.36
N LEU A 48 -6.19 10.85 5.94
CA LEU A 48 -6.17 10.39 4.56
C LEU A 48 -6.49 8.91 4.58
N TYR A 49 -7.66 8.54 4.06
CA TYR A 49 -8.15 7.17 4.15
C TYR A 49 -8.85 6.73 2.86
N PRO A 50 -8.66 5.48 2.40
CA PRO A 50 -9.33 4.99 1.20
C PRO A 50 -10.84 4.90 1.42
N VAL A 51 -11.61 5.39 0.44
CA VAL A 51 -13.06 5.17 0.39
C VAL A 51 -13.37 3.81 -0.25
N VAL A 52 -12.63 3.47 -1.31
CA VAL A 52 -12.74 2.18 -2.00
C VAL A 52 -11.37 1.68 -2.44
N HIS A 53 -11.26 0.36 -2.57
CA HIS A 53 -10.17 -0.30 -3.29
C HIS A 53 -10.77 -0.92 -4.55
N ASN A 54 -10.13 -0.73 -5.71
CA ASN A 54 -10.66 -1.16 -7.00
C ASN A 54 -9.86 -2.34 -7.56
N GLU A 55 -10.55 -3.21 -8.31
CA GLU A 55 -9.90 -4.23 -9.13
C GLU A 55 -9.25 -3.59 -10.36
N LEU A 56 -8.02 -3.99 -10.67
CA LEU A 56 -7.29 -3.51 -11.84
C LEU A 56 -7.44 -4.51 -13.00
N MET A 57 -8.30 -4.16 -13.95
CA MET A 57 -8.50 -4.95 -15.16
C MET A 57 -7.39 -4.68 -16.18
N THR A 58 -6.80 -5.74 -16.73
CA THR A 58 -5.79 -5.68 -17.79
C THR A 58 -6.23 -6.55 -18.97
N ALA A 59 -6.21 -6.00 -20.18
CA ALA A 59 -6.56 -6.72 -21.40
C ALA A 59 -5.40 -6.69 -22.41
N TRP A 60 -5.23 -7.77 -23.16
CA TRP A 60 -4.31 -7.87 -24.30
C TRP A 60 -4.85 -8.85 -25.34
N ASP A 61 -4.34 -8.77 -26.57
CA ASP A 61 -4.63 -9.74 -27.63
C ASP A 61 -3.66 -10.93 -27.50
N PRO A 62 -4.11 -12.12 -27.05
CA PRO A 62 -3.24 -13.27 -26.86
C PRO A 62 -2.74 -13.88 -28.18
N LYS A 63 -3.31 -13.48 -29.34
CA LYS A 63 -2.83 -13.90 -30.67
C LYS A 63 -1.67 -13.06 -31.18
N LYS A 64 -1.43 -11.90 -30.57
CA LYS A 64 -0.36 -10.96 -30.96
C LYS A 64 0.74 -10.84 -29.91
N LEU A 65 0.39 -11.09 -28.65
CA LEU A 65 1.27 -10.88 -27.50
C LEU A 65 1.20 -12.06 -26.54
N SER A 66 2.36 -12.59 -26.20
CA SER A 66 2.55 -13.57 -25.12
C SER A 66 3.38 -12.99 -23.98
N GLY A 67 3.32 -13.61 -22.80
CA GLY A 67 4.09 -13.18 -21.62
C GLY A 67 3.52 -11.97 -20.87
N ILE A 68 2.38 -11.43 -21.32
CA ILE A 68 1.62 -10.41 -20.58
C ILE A 68 0.84 -11.07 -19.43
N ARG A 69 0.84 -10.42 -18.27
CA ARG A 69 0.05 -10.82 -17.09
C ARG A 69 -0.56 -9.58 -16.46
N ALA A 70 -1.81 -9.69 -16.01
CA ALA A 70 -2.46 -8.66 -15.19
C ALA A 70 -1.62 -8.43 -13.92
N GLN A 71 -1.46 -7.16 -13.53
CA GLN A 71 -0.69 -6.77 -12.35
C GLN A 71 -1.63 -6.31 -11.23
N PRO A 72 -1.31 -6.62 -9.96
CA PRO A 72 -2.08 -6.13 -8.82
C PRO A 72 -1.77 -4.66 -8.49
N TYR A 73 -0.97 -3.97 -9.33
CA TYR A 73 -0.59 -2.58 -9.19
C TYR A 73 -0.72 -1.84 -10.53
N PRO A 74 -0.93 -0.51 -10.53
CA PRO A 74 -1.08 0.25 -11.77
C PRO A 74 0.14 0.14 -12.69
N GLY A 75 -0.11 0.12 -14.00
CA GLY A 75 0.91 0.03 -15.05
C GLY A 75 0.93 -1.34 -15.75
N ILE A 76 1.84 -1.48 -16.72
CA ILE A 76 1.99 -2.70 -17.53
C ILE A 76 3.46 -3.15 -17.46
N ASN A 77 3.68 -4.44 -17.18
CA ASN A 77 5.01 -5.04 -17.24
C ASN A 77 5.24 -5.71 -18.60
N LEU A 78 6.23 -5.20 -19.36
CA LEU A 78 6.59 -5.71 -20.68
C LEU A 78 7.89 -6.51 -20.71
N LEU A 79 8.55 -6.75 -19.56
CA LEU A 79 9.86 -7.43 -19.51
C LEU A 79 9.84 -8.87 -20.04
N GLN A 80 8.67 -9.51 -19.99
CA GLN A 80 8.46 -10.87 -20.49
C GLN A 80 7.60 -10.90 -21.76
N ALA A 81 7.18 -9.73 -22.26
CA ALA A 81 6.31 -9.63 -23.41
C ALA A 81 7.04 -10.04 -24.69
N LYS A 82 6.39 -10.85 -25.51
CA LYS A 82 6.88 -11.21 -26.85
C LYS A 82 5.79 -10.99 -27.87
N ARG A 83 6.17 -10.42 -29.01
CA ARG A 83 5.32 -10.40 -30.19
C ARG A 83 5.30 -11.81 -30.78
N THR A 84 4.12 -12.34 -31.04
CA THR A 84 3.91 -13.62 -31.72
C THR A 84 3.77 -13.44 -33.22
#